data_AF-A0A507C4U8-F1
#
_entry.id   AF-A0A507C4U8-F1
#
_cell.length_a   1.000
_cell.length_b   1.000
_cell.length_c   1.000
_cell.angle_alpha   90.00
_cell.angle_beta   90.00
_cell.angle_gamma   90.00
#
_symmetry.space_group_name_H-M   'P 1'
#
loop_
_entity.id
_entity.type
_entity.pdbx_description
1 polymer ?
#
loop_
_entity_poly.entity_id
_entity_poly.type
_entity_poly.pdbx_seq_one_letter_code
_entity_poly.pdbx_strand_id
1 'polypeptide(L)'
;MATATEDGQPDAAMEELLNEAHHLVSEIKQLESKAAHYNSLAEQIHVEETTGIKELAKSRKLVKEFTKRAEKTLKSPDAPVELGESLAKLERKLKQLEFQYPRPPSFILRWALGTSGPFVLKPLKLRLAYKQEYESFKLNMTILSTILAALNWFFLDNRVVDALHSFVLLYYYSTVTLRELILLVNGSRIRNWWLMHHVLSVVLMGAIVIWPKTYCYSSFRTSFLQFSITLGVIQYLQYRYQIHRLYVLRSLDLAGPMDVVGDGLHVQHLERDLALLIPFVLAGQLFQLYNGYQLGQLWWSGVCTETHTPVAALLFFVLGLGNAFTTIKTYLSRRGADRKNLMANYYSPLSPVGRVGSSDNIRASNRSSSSDRLHRSSSSDKLKSVSLAMTAISPEKKEEKKEL
;
A
#
# COMPACT_ATOMS: atom_id res chain seq x y z
N MET A 1 79.91 31.64 -3.79
CA MET A 1 79.24 30.38 -3.41
C MET A 1 78.45 30.69 -2.15
N ALA A 2 77.15 30.99 -2.28
CA ALA A 2 76.05 30.01 -2.11
C ALA A 2 76.13 29.39 -0.70
N THR A 3 75.19 29.59 0.22
CA THR A 3 73.73 29.46 0.09
C THR A 3 73.01 30.21 1.22
N ALA A 4 71.96 30.95 0.85
CA ALA A 4 70.90 31.39 1.76
C ALA A 4 69.74 30.40 1.67
N THR A 5 69.28 29.86 2.79
CA THR A 5 68.02 29.11 2.99
C THR A 5 67.73 29.19 4.48
N GLU A 6 66.72 29.96 4.91
CA GLU A 6 65.32 29.55 5.18
C GLU A 6 65.10 29.68 6.70
N ASP A 7 64.70 30.87 7.17
CA ASP A 7 64.32 31.06 8.58
C ASP A 7 63.27 32.19 8.73
N GLY A 8 62.20 32.11 7.92
CA GLY A 8 61.16 33.15 7.83
C GLY A 8 59.73 32.63 7.66
N GLN A 9 59.42 31.41 8.11
CA GLN A 9 58.15 30.74 7.84
C GLN A 9 57.23 30.30 9.02
N PRO A 10 57.60 30.39 10.33
CA PRO A 10 56.72 29.93 11.41
C PRO A 10 55.61 30.93 11.81
N ASP A 11 55.87 32.24 11.80
CA ASP A 11 54.85 33.25 12.17
C ASP A 11 53.78 33.42 11.09
N ALA A 12 54.18 33.37 9.81
CA ALA A 12 53.25 33.44 8.69
C ALA A 12 52.32 32.20 8.67
N ALA A 13 52.85 31.02 8.96
CA ALA A 13 52.06 29.79 9.04
C ALA A 13 51.09 29.81 10.24
N MET A 14 51.50 30.38 11.38
CA MET A 14 50.63 30.55 12.55
C MET A 14 49.50 31.56 12.28
N GLU A 15 49.81 32.68 11.61
CA GLU A 15 48.84 33.70 11.23
C GLU A 15 47.84 33.19 10.18
N GLU A 16 48.30 32.38 9.24
CA GLU A 16 47.45 31.68 8.26
C GLU A 16 46.47 30.72 8.98
N LEU A 17 46.96 29.91 9.92
CA LEU A 17 46.12 29.02 10.73
C LEU A 17 45.11 29.77 11.61
N LEU A 18 45.48 30.93 12.17
CA LEU A 18 44.56 31.78 12.94
C LEU A 18 43.47 32.38 12.06
N ASN A 19 43.81 32.82 10.85
CA ASN A 19 42.84 33.34 9.88
C ASN A 19 41.88 32.23 9.40
N GLU A 20 42.41 31.03 9.15
CA GLU A 20 41.59 29.86 8.84
C GLU A 20 40.65 29.50 10.00
N ALA A 21 41.14 29.50 11.23
CA ALA A 21 40.33 29.25 12.42
C ALA A 21 39.20 30.28 12.58
N HIS A 22 39.48 31.57 12.39
CA HIS A 22 38.46 32.62 12.42
C HIS A 22 37.41 32.45 11.31
N HIS A 23 37.86 32.09 10.10
CA HIS A 23 36.96 31.81 8.99
C HIS A 23 36.03 30.63 9.32
N LEU A 24 36.57 29.51 9.79
CA LEU A 24 35.80 28.33 10.20
C LEU A 24 34.81 28.63 11.33
N VAL A 25 35.22 29.43 12.32
CA VAL A 25 34.30 29.88 13.39
C VAL A 25 33.17 30.73 12.81
N SER A 26 33.44 31.58 11.82
CA SER A 26 32.41 32.37 11.15
C SER A 26 31.43 31.49 10.36
N GLU A 27 31.92 30.46 9.66
CA GLU A 27 31.08 29.50 8.95
C GLU A 27 30.20 28.68 9.89
N ILE A 28 30.75 28.23 11.02
CA ILE A 28 30.01 27.52 12.07
C ILE A 28 28.88 28.41 12.61
N LYS A 29 29.16 29.70 12.91
CA LYS A 29 28.13 30.64 13.34
C LYS A 29 27.02 30.82 12.31
N GLN A 30 27.35 30.86 11.03
CA GLN A 30 26.34 30.90 9.97
C GLN A 30 25.51 29.61 9.92
N LEU A 31 26.13 28.45 10.14
CA LEU A 31 25.44 27.17 10.18
C LEU A 31 24.51 27.06 11.41
N GLU A 32 24.94 27.54 12.57
CA GLU A 32 24.11 27.63 13.79
C GLU A 32 22.87 28.49 13.55
N SER A 33 23.04 29.66 12.91
CA SER A 33 21.91 30.53 12.53
C SER A 33 20.93 29.83 11.58
N LYS A 34 21.44 29.10 10.57
CA LYS A 34 20.60 28.31 9.67
C LYS A 34 19.85 27.19 10.40
N ALA A 35 20.49 26.51 11.36
CA ALA A 35 19.86 25.47 12.16
C ALA A 35 18.76 26.03 13.08
N ALA A 36 19.00 27.19 13.71
CA ALA A 36 17.99 27.89 14.51
C ALA A 36 16.77 28.27 13.66
N HIS A 37 16.98 28.81 12.46
CA HIS A 37 15.90 29.13 11.53
C HIS A 37 15.11 27.87 11.11
N TYR A 38 15.79 26.77 10.78
CA TYR A 38 15.15 25.50 10.45
C TYR A 38 14.24 24.98 11.59
N ASN A 39 14.72 25.02 12.83
CA ASN A 39 13.93 24.60 13.99
C ASN A 39 12.70 25.48 14.20
N SER A 40 12.84 26.80 14.00
CA SER A 40 11.71 27.73 14.10
C SER A 40 10.61 27.43 13.06
N LEU A 41 10.99 27.06 11.83
CA LEU A 41 10.04 26.64 10.80
C LEU A 41 9.34 25.33 11.16
N ALA A 42 10.08 24.36 11.73
CA ALA A 42 9.50 23.11 12.18
C ALA A 42 8.47 23.32 13.29
N GLU A 43 8.73 24.24 14.22
CA GLU A 43 7.80 24.62 15.28
C GLU A 43 6.53 25.28 14.72
N GLN A 44 6.66 26.21 13.78
CA GLN A 44 5.52 26.84 13.10
C GLN A 44 4.64 25.80 12.40
N ILE A 45 5.25 24.87 11.65
CA ILE A 45 4.53 23.77 10.99
C ILE A 45 3.77 22.92 12.02
N HIS A 46 4.38 22.63 13.17
CA HIS A 46 3.74 21.86 14.22
C HIS A 46 2.53 22.59 14.84
N VAL A 47 2.67 23.88 15.12
CA VAL A 47 1.59 24.72 15.68
C VAL A 47 0.41 24.84 14.70
N GLU A 48 0.68 25.09 13.42
CA GLU A 48 -0.36 25.14 12.39
C GLU A 48 -1.05 23.78 12.20
N GLU A 49 -0.29 22.69 12.18
CA GLU A 49 -0.85 21.34 12.05
C GLU A 49 -1.77 20.99 13.22
N THR A 50 -1.31 21.21 14.46
CA THR A 50 -2.11 20.91 15.66
C THR A 50 -3.37 21.76 15.74
N THR A 51 -3.29 23.03 15.32
CA THR A 51 -4.45 23.92 15.22
C THR A 51 -5.43 23.45 14.15
N GLY A 52 -4.92 23.15 12.94
CA GLY A 52 -5.74 22.64 11.84
C GLY A 52 -6.43 21.31 12.15
N ILE A 53 -5.77 20.40 12.87
CA ILE A 53 -6.40 19.14 13.33
C ILE A 53 -7.56 19.42 14.30
N LYS A 54 -7.42 20.38 15.23
CA LYS A 54 -8.49 20.77 16.16
C LYS A 54 -9.69 21.36 15.40
N GLU A 55 -9.43 22.23 14.42
CA GLU A 55 -10.48 22.82 13.58
C GLU A 55 -11.17 21.77 12.70
N LEU A 56 -10.41 20.88 12.07
CA LEU A 56 -10.94 19.75 11.31
C LEU A 56 -11.83 18.86 12.18
N ALA A 57 -11.46 18.61 13.43
CA ALA A 57 -12.28 17.83 14.36
C ALA A 57 -13.62 18.53 14.68
N LYS A 58 -13.63 19.86 14.81
CA LYS A 58 -14.87 20.64 14.98
C LYS A 58 -15.73 20.56 13.71
N SER A 59 -15.15 20.82 12.55
CA SER A 59 -15.84 20.76 11.25
C SER A 59 -16.42 19.37 10.97
N ARG A 60 -15.69 18.29 11.28
CA ARG A 60 -16.17 16.91 11.16
C ARG A 60 -17.42 16.67 12.02
N LYS A 61 -17.43 17.17 13.27
CA LYS A 61 -18.61 17.03 14.15
C LYS A 61 -19.82 17.76 13.56
N LEU A 62 -19.65 19.01 13.14
CA LEU A 62 -20.71 19.83 12.55
C LEU A 62 -21.28 19.19 11.27
N VAL A 63 -20.42 18.73 10.36
CA VAL A 63 -20.85 18.05 9.13
C VAL A 63 -21.58 16.76 9.46
N LYS A 64 -21.08 15.94 10.40
CA LYS A 64 -21.74 14.68 10.81
C LYS A 64 -23.13 14.93 11.40
N GLU A 65 -23.29 15.96 12.23
CA GLU A 65 -24.57 16.35 12.80
C GLU A 65 -25.53 16.89 11.74
N PHE A 66 -25.03 17.68 10.80
CA PHE A 66 -25.80 18.16 9.65
C PHE A 66 -26.26 17.01 8.75
N THR A 67 -25.35 16.12 8.33
CA THR A 67 -25.67 14.94 7.52
C THR A 67 -26.73 14.09 8.20
N LYS A 68 -26.59 13.78 9.49
CA LYS A 68 -27.58 12.98 10.23
C LYS A 68 -28.96 13.64 10.26
N ARG A 69 -29.04 14.98 10.34
CA ARG A 69 -30.31 15.71 10.27
C ARG A 69 -30.90 15.65 8.86
N ALA A 70 -30.08 15.89 7.84
CA ALA A 70 -30.52 15.92 6.46
C ALA A 70 -30.92 14.52 5.94
N GLU A 71 -30.24 13.45 6.36
CA GLU A 71 -30.63 12.05 6.07
C GLU A 71 -32.02 11.70 6.62
N LYS A 72 -32.43 12.27 7.77
CA LYS A 72 -33.79 12.08 8.28
C LYS A 72 -34.82 12.72 7.37
N THR A 73 -34.53 13.91 6.86
CA THR A 73 -35.41 14.62 5.91
C THR A 73 -35.48 13.91 4.55
N LEU A 74 -34.36 13.34 4.09
CA LEU A 74 -34.27 12.55 2.85
C LEU A 74 -35.07 11.24 2.86
N LYS A 75 -35.50 10.75 4.03
CA LYS A 75 -36.40 9.60 4.13
C LYS A 75 -37.85 9.94 3.82
N SER A 76 -38.19 11.23 3.71
CA SER A 76 -39.51 11.67 3.29
C SER A 76 -39.67 11.49 1.77
N PRO A 77 -40.83 11.01 1.26
CA PRO A 77 -41.07 10.85 -0.18
C PRO A 77 -40.97 12.15 -0.98
N ASP A 78 -41.15 13.32 -0.36
CA ASP A 78 -41.04 14.64 -1.00
C ASP A 78 -39.65 15.30 -0.85
N ALA A 79 -38.61 14.51 -0.55
CA ALA A 79 -37.29 15.06 -0.31
C ALA A 79 -36.68 15.71 -1.59
N PRO A 80 -36.14 16.94 -1.50
CA PRO A 80 -35.50 17.58 -2.64
C PRO A 80 -34.26 16.79 -3.08
N VAL A 81 -34.20 16.41 -4.36
CA VAL A 81 -33.03 15.71 -4.95
C VAL A 81 -31.74 16.53 -4.75
N GLU A 82 -31.83 17.85 -4.82
CA GLU A 82 -30.72 18.81 -4.63
C GLU A 82 -30.08 18.74 -3.22
N LEU A 83 -30.86 18.36 -2.20
CA LEU A 83 -30.35 18.18 -0.84
C LEU A 83 -29.38 16.98 -0.78
N GLY A 84 -29.73 15.88 -1.46
CA GLY A 84 -28.89 14.70 -1.57
C GLY A 84 -27.56 14.98 -2.29
N GLU A 85 -27.60 15.73 -3.39
CA GLU A 85 -26.39 16.12 -4.13
C GLU A 85 -25.48 17.04 -3.31
N SER A 86 -26.07 18.01 -2.60
CA SER A 86 -25.36 18.94 -1.73
C SER A 86 -24.67 18.23 -0.56
N LEU A 87 -25.35 17.25 0.06
CA LEU A 87 -24.74 16.41 1.10
C LEU A 87 -23.56 15.61 0.56
N ALA A 88 -23.74 14.94 -0.59
CA ALA A 88 -22.66 14.17 -1.20
C ALA A 88 -21.45 15.05 -1.55
N LYS A 89 -21.68 16.30 -2.00
CA LYS A 89 -20.62 17.28 -2.28
C LYS A 89 -19.92 17.73 -0.99
N LEU A 90 -20.66 17.98 0.09
CA LEU A 90 -20.10 18.37 1.38
C LEU A 90 -19.23 17.26 1.98
N GLU A 91 -19.71 16.01 1.96
CA GLU A 91 -18.95 14.85 2.39
C GLU A 91 -17.68 14.63 1.58
N ARG A 92 -17.76 14.84 0.25
CA ARG A 92 -16.60 14.78 -0.64
C ARG A 92 -15.55 15.82 -0.24
N LYS A 93 -15.95 17.08 -0.05
CA LYS A 93 -15.03 18.15 0.39
C LYS A 93 -14.40 17.83 1.74
N LEU A 94 -15.17 17.32 2.69
CA LEU A 94 -14.64 16.92 4.00
C LEU A 94 -13.58 15.82 3.85
N LYS A 95 -13.86 14.76 3.07
CA LYS A 95 -12.90 13.67 2.83
C LYS A 95 -11.61 14.14 2.13
N GLN A 96 -11.71 15.10 1.21
CA GLN A 96 -10.54 15.70 0.56
C GLN A 96 -9.67 16.47 1.57
N LEU A 97 -10.30 17.29 2.41
CA LEU A 97 -9.60 18.02 3.47
C LEU A 97 -8.96 17.05 4.48
N GLU A 98 -9.69 16.02 4.91
CA GLU A 98 -9.19 15.00 5.83
C GLU A 98 -7.95 14.26 5.32
N PHE A 99 -7.74 14.16 4.01
CA PHE A 99 -6.57 13.50 3.43
C PHE A 99 -5.28 14.33 3.59
N GLN A 100 -5.41 15.64 3.75
CA GLN A 100 -4.28 16.57 3.93
C GLN A 100 -3.72 16.51 5.35
N TYR A 101 -4.53 16.10 6.32
CA TYR A 101 -4.15 15.99 7.73
C TYR A 101 -3.84 14.54 8.11
N PRO A 102 -2.91 14.32 9.06
CA PRO A 102 -2.65 12.98 9.58
C PRO A 102 -3.87 12.46 10.35
N ARG A 103 -4.15 11.16 10.21
CA ARG A 103 -5.15 10.47 11.02
C ARG A 103 -4.61 10.22 12.43
N PRO A 104 -5.47 10.13 13.45
CA PRO A 104 -5.01 9.83 14.81
C PRO A 104 -4.29 8.47 14.85
N PRO A 105 -3.13 8.37 15.51
CA PRO A 105 -2.39 7.12 15.62
C PRO A 105 -3.18 6.11 16.45
N SER A 106 -3.11 4.84 16.02
CA SER A 106 -3.69 3.71 16.77
C SER A 106 -2.97 3.52 18.10
N PHE A 107 -3.61 2.83 19.04
CA PHE A 107 -3.01 2.50 20.34
C PHE A 107 -1.69 1.72 20.20
N ILE A 108 -1.64 0.73 19.29
CA ILE A 108 -0.44 -0.08 19.01
C ILE A 108 0.71 0.81 18.55
N LEU A 109 0.44 1.77 17.65
CA LEU A 109 1.46 2.67 17.14
C LEU A 109 2.02 3.59 18.24
N ARG A 110 1.16 4.07 19.14
CA ARG A 110 1.57 4.90 20.29
C ARG A 110 2.43 4.13 21.28
N TRP A 111 2.13 2.84 21.48
CA TRP A 111 2.95 1.98 22.34
C TRP A 111 4.31 1.68 21.70
N ALA A 112 4.35 1.47 20.39
CA ALA A 112 5.59 1.12 19.70
C ALA A 112 6.56 2.32 19.53
N LEU A 113 6.04 3.52 19.23
CA LEU A 113 6.86 4.69 18.86
C LEU A 113 6.68 5.89 19.81
N GLY A 114 5.87 5.74 20.86
CA GLY A 114 5.51 6.83 21.77
C GLY A 114 4.30 7.65 21.31
N THR A 115 3.71 8.39 22.25
CA THR A 115 2.53 9.24 22.00
C THR A 115 2.81 10.42 21.08
N SER A 116 4.03 10.95 21.13
CA SER A 116 4.53 12.08 20.33
C SER A 116 5.48 11.64 19.22
N GLY A 117 5.46 10.35 18.86
CA GLY A 117 6.39 9.79 17.88
C GLY A 117 6.26 10.42 16.49
N PRO A 118 7.30 10.37 15.65
CA PRO A 118 7.32 10.99 14.32
C PRO A 118 6.59 10.13 13.28
N PHE A 119 5.30 9.86 13.49
CA PHE A 119 4.49 9.06 12.57
C PHE A 119 3.93 9.89 11.40
N VAL A 120 4.07 11.21 11.40
CA VAL A 120 3.59 12.10 10.32
C VAL A 120 4.68 12.25 9.26
N LEU A 121 4.37 11.86 8.03
CA LEU A 121 5.28 11.95 6.90
C LEU A 121 4.85 13.14 6.03
N LYS A 122 5.63 14.21 6.07
CA LYS A 122 5.50 15.37 5.17
C LYS A 122 6.86 15.71 4.58
N PRO A 123 6.93 16.16 3.31
CA PRO A 123 5.85 16.42 2.35
C PRO A 123 5.29 15.16 1.67
N LEU A 124 4.32 15.30 0.75
CA LEU A 124 3.69 14.17 0.04
C LEU A 124 4.71 13.21 -0.63
N LYS A 125 5.81 13.76 -1.16
CA LYS A 125 6.90 12.96 -1.73
C LYS A 125 7.44 11.91 -0.75
N LEU A 126 7.56 12.26 0.53
CA LEU A 126 8.02 11.36 1.59
C LEU A 126 7.00 10.24 1.86
N ARG A 127 5.69 10.57 1.87
CA ARG A 127 4.61 9.57 2.03
C ARG A 127 4.67 8.51 0.92
N LEU A 128 4.89 8.95 -0.32
CA LEU A 128 4.96 8.06 -1.47
C LEU A 128 6.24 7.23 -1.50
N ALA A 129 7.38 7.81 -1.14
CA ALA A 129 8.65 7.08 -1.00
C ALA A 129 8.53 5.99 0.06
N TYR A 130 8.02 6.32 1.25
CA TYR A 130 7.82 5.36 2.34
C TYR A 130 6.88 4.21 1.93
N LYS A 131 5.81 4.53 1.19
CA LYS A 131 4.89 3.53 0.63
C LYS A 131 5.61 2.58 -0.34
N GLN A 132 6.43 3.13 -1.23
CA GLN A 132 7.20 2.33 -2.19
C GLN A 132 8.20 1.41 -1.46
N GLU A 133 8.88 1.90 -0.43
CA GLU A 133 9.76 1.09 0.42
C GLU A 133 9.00 -0.01 1.16
N TYR A 134 7.77 0.24 1.60
CA TYR A 134 6.89 -0.77 2.17
C TYR A 134 6.50 -1.85 1.16
N GLU A 135 6.11 -1.48 -0.07
CA GLU A 135 5.76 -2.44 -1.12
C GLU A 135 6.96 -3.30 -1.52
N SER A 136 8.14 -2.70 -1.71
CA SER A 136 9.40 -3.40 -1.98
C SER A 136 9.79 -4.33 -0.83
N PHE A 137 9.67 -3.87 0.43
CA PHE A 137 9.95 -4.69 1.60
C PHE A 137 9.06 -5.93 1.65
N LYS A 138 7.76 -5.80 1.35
CA LYS A 138 6.86 -6.95 1.33
C LYS A 138 7.32 -8.01 0.35
N LEU A 139 7.61 -7.60 -0.88
CA LEU A 139 8.05 -8.52 -1.92
C LEU A 139 9.38 -9.18 -1.57
N ASN A 140 10.37 -8.39 -1.16
CA ASN A 140 11.71 -8.88 -0.82
C ASN A 140 11.65 -9.91 0.32
N MET A 141 10.85 -9.64 1.35
CA MET A 141 10.68 -10.57 2.47
C MET A 141 9.89 -11.82 2.13
N THR A 142 8.85 -11.72 1.28
CA THR A 142 8.15 -12.90 0.77
C THR A 142 9.10 -13.80 -0.02
N ILE A 143 9.94 -13.24 -0.90
CA ILE A 143 10.92 -14.02 -1.67
C ILE A 143 11.96 -14.66 -0.73
N LEU A 144 12.55 -13.87 0.17
CA LEU A 144 13.55 -14.36 1.13
C LEU A 144 12.99 -15.49 2.00
N SER A 145 11.82 -15.30 2.60
CA SER A 145 11.20 -16.31 3.46
C SER A 145 10.82 -17.57 2.70
N THR A 146 10.37 -17.46 1.44
CA THR A 146 10.06 -18.61 0.58
C THR A 146 11.31 -19.43 0.27
N ILE A 147 12.41 -18.76 -0.08
CA ILE A 147 13.71 -19.42 -0.34
C ILE A 147 14.20 -20.12 0.93
N LEU A 148 14.16 -19.44 2.08
CA LEU A 148 14.55 -20.05 3.36
C LEU A 148 13.69 -21.27 3.69
N ALA A 149 12.37 -21.20 3.51
CA ALA A 149 11.49 -22.35 3.74
C ALA A 149 11.83 -23.53 2.82
N ALA A 150 12.13 -23.26 1.55
CA ALA A 150 12.55 -24.27 0.58
C ALA A 150 13.90 -24.90 0.96
N LEU A 151 14.89 -24.09 1.35
CA LEU A 151 16.19 -24.60 1.79
C LEU A 151 16.06 -25.49 3.03
N ASN A 152 15.25 -25.08 4.00
CA ASN A 152 14.98 -25.85 5.21
C ASN A 152 14.26 -27.16 4.91
N TRP A 153 13.33 -27.16 3.96
CA TRP A 153 12.58 -28.37 3.64
C TRP A 153 13.43 -29.37 2.86
N PHE A 154 14.16 -28.92 1.83
CA PHE A 154 14.88 -29.81 0.92
C PHE A 154 16.27 -30.22 1.41
N PHE A 155 16.96 -29.36 2.18
CA PHE A 155 18.40 -29.55 2.43
C PHE A 155 18.79 -29.52 3.92
N LEU A 156 18.04 -28.84 4.79
CA LEU A 156 18.48 -28.57 6.16
C LEU A 156 17.47 -29.05 7.22
N ASP A 157 17.73 -30.19 7.86
CA ASP A 157 16.92 -30.69 8.99
C ASP A 157 17.51 -30.25 10.34
N ASN A 158 17.45 -28.96 10.63
CA ASN A 158 17.99 -28.39 11.87
C ASN A 158 17.05 -27.33 12.46
N ARG A 159 16.71 -27.52 13.74
CA ARG A 159 15.82 -26.63 14.51
C ARG A 159 16.30 -25.19 14.52
N VAL A 160 17.60 -24.93 14.55
CA VAL A 160 18.17 -23.57 14.56
C VAL A 160 17.83 -22.84 13.26
N VAL A 161 17.97 -23.53 12.12
CA VAL A 161 17.65 -22.96 10.81
C VAL A 161 16.14 -22.76 10.67
N ASP A 162 15.33 -23.67 11.22
CA ASP A 162 13.88 -23.47 11.27
C ASP A 162 13.48 -22.29 12.18
N ALA A 163 14.18 -22.10 13.31
CA ALA A 163 13.96 -20.95 14.20
C ALA A 163 14.29 -19.65 13.48
N LEU A 164 15.39 -19.64 12.71
CA LEU A 164 15.78 -18.50 11.90
C LEU A 164 14.72 -18.17 10.84
N HIS A 165 14.19 -19.18 10.14
CA HIS A 165 13.09 -18.98 9.19
C HIS A 165 11.84 -18.40 9.86
N SER A 166 11.39 -18.98 10.96
CA SER A 166 10.25 -18.47 11.72
C SER A 166 10.51 -17.08 12.30
N PHE A 167 11.75 -16.76 12.66
CA PHE A 167 12.15 -15.43 13.13
C PHE A 167 12.10 -14.39 12.00
N VAL A 168 12.53 -14.76 10.79
CA VAL A 168 12.37 -13.90 9.61
C VAL A 168 10.89 -13.59 9.35
N LEU A 169 10.00 -14.57 9.48
CA LEU A 169 8.55 -14.35 9.37
C LEU A 169 8.00 -13.49 10.52
N LEU A 170 8.47 -13.70 11.75
CA LEU A 170 8.12 -12.85 12.90
C LEU A 170 8.52 -11.39 12.66
N TYR A 171 9.75 -11.16 12.22
CA TYR A 171 10.26 -9.84 11.86
C TYR A 171 9.45 -9.22 10.71
N TYR A 172 9.12 -10.02 9.70
CA TYR A 172 8.30 -9.59 8.57
C TYR A 172 6.92 -9.08 9.02
N TYR A 173 6.14 -9.89 9.74
CA TYR A 173 4.78 -9.49 10.15
C TYR A 173 4.80 -8.34 11.16
N SER A 174 5.79 -8.28 12.04
CA SER A 174 5.95 -7.16 12.99
C SER A 174 6.23 -5.85 12.25
N THR A 175 7.17 -5.89 11.29
CA THR A 175 7.55 -4.72 10.50
C THR A 175 6.43 -4.28 9.57
N VAL A 176 5.73 -5.21 8.91
CA VAL A 176 4.54 -4.91 8.10
C VAL A 176 3.48 -4.21 8.95
N THR A 177 3.19 -4.71 10.15
CA THR A 177 2.22 -4.10 11.07
C THR A 177 2.59 -2.66 11.37
N LEU A 178 3.84 -2.40 11.77
CA LEU A 178 4.30 -1.03 12.09
C LEU A 178 4.23 -0.11 10.86
N ARG A 179 4.72 -0.57 9.71
CA ARG A 179 4.69 0.21 8.46
C ARG A 179 3.26 0.53 8.01
N GLU A 180 2.34 -0.42 8.11
CA GLU A 180 0.93 -0.22 7.78
C GLU A 180 0.23 0.75 8.73
N LEU A 181 0.56 0.70 10.04
CA LEU A 181 0.05 1.65 11.02
C LEU A 181 0.51 3.09 10.72
N ILE A 182 1.78 3.27 10.33
CA ILE A 182 2.30 4.58 9.88
C ILE A 182 1.59 5.03 8.59
N LEU A 183 1.42 4.13 7.62
CA LEU A 183 0.70 4.42 6.38
C LEU A 183 -0.76 4.82 6.63
N LEU A 184 -1.45 4.18 7.59
CA LEU A 184 -2.81 4.53 8.00
C LEU A 184 -2.89 5.96 8.54
N VAL A 185 -1.94 6.39 9.36
CA VAL A 185 -1.83 7.78 9.82
C VAL A 185 -1.65 8.73 8.64
N ASN A 186 -0.85 8.32 7.66
CA ASN A 186 -0.55 9.09 6.45
C ASN A 186 -1.53 8.84 5.30
N GLY A 187 -2.79 8.52 5.61
CA GLY A 187 -3.89 8.54 4.64
C GLY A 187 -4.04 7.31 3.75
N SER A 188 -3.24 6.25 3.92
CA SER A 188 -3.53 4.96 3.30
C SER A 188 -4.84 4.36 3.82
N ARG A 189 -5.48 3.54 2.98
CA ARG A 189 -6.71 2.81 3.32
C ARG A 189 -6.38 1.32 3.38
N ILE A 190 -6.30 0.79 4.59
CA ILE A 190 -6.02 -0.62 4.86
C ILE A 190 -7.20 -1.17 5.67
N ARG A 191 -7.68 -2.38 5.35
CA ARG A 191 -8.85 -2.97 6.03
C ARG A 191 -8.43 -3.52 7.40
N ASN A 192 -9.30 -3.38 8.38
CA ASN A 192 -9.03 -3.81 9.76
C ASN A 192 -8.67 -5.30 9.89
N TRP A 193 -9.28 -6.18 9.07
CA TRP A 193 -8.94 -7.61 9.06
C TRP A 193 -7.46 -7.86 8.79
N TRP A 194 -6.86 -7.15 7.82
CA TRP A 194 -5.46 -7.35 7.45
C TRP A 194 -4.51 -6.94 8.57
N LEU A 195 -4.80 -5.82 9.23
CA LEU A 195 -4.04 -5.40 10.39
C LEU A 195 -4.12 -6.44 11.52
N MET A 196 -5.32 -6.96 11.79
CA MET A 196 -5.52 -8.00 12.81
C MET A 196 -4.83 -9.32 12.42
N HIS A 197 -4.90 -9.71 11.15
CA HIS A 197 -4.22 -10.88 10.61
C HIS A 197 -2.70 -10.80 10.84
N HIS A 198 -2.08 -9.64 10.61
CA HIS A 198 -0.65 -9.47 10.86
C HIS A 198 -0.32 -9.61 12.34
N VAL A 199 -1.10 -8.99 13.22
CA VAL A 199 -0.92 -9.11 14.68
C VAL A 199 -1.05 -10.57 15.13
N LEU A 200 -2.07 -11.29 14.66
CA LEU A 200 -2.24 -12.72 14.97
C LEU A 200 -1.09 -13.57 14.40
N SER A 201 -0.56 -13.21 13.23
CA SER A 201 0.60 -13.87 12.61
C SER A 201 1.89 -13.62 13.40
N VAL A 202 2.07 -12.43 14.00
CA VAL A 202 3.18 -12.15 14.93
C VAL A 202 3.12 -13.10 16.12
N VAL A 203 1.95 -13.27 16.75
CA VAL A 203 1.79 -14.19 17.89
C VAL A 203 2.06 -15.64 17.46
N LEU A 204 1.55 -16.05 16.30
CA LEU A 204 1.76 -17.40 15.77
C LEU A 204 3.24 -17.68 15.50
N MET A 205 3.94 -16.76 14.83
CA MET A 205 5.38 -16.91 14.58
C MET A 205 6.17 -16.86 15.88
N GLY A 206 5.77 -16.03 16.84
CA GLY A 206 6.36 -16.01 18.19
C GLY A 206 6.29 -17.38 18.85
N ALA A 207 5.12 -18.03 18.83
CA ALA A 207 4.93 -19.38 19.38
C ALA A 207 5.79 -20.43 18.65
N ILE A 208 5.90 -20.36 17.32
CA ILE A 208 6.69 -21.31 16.52
C ILE A 208 8.20 -21.08 16.72
N VAL A 209 8.67 -19.84 16.81
CA VAL A 209 10.09 -19.50 17.01
C VAL A 209 10.63 -20.09 18.30
N ILE A 210 9.88 -20.00 19.40
CA ILE A 210 10.31 -20.48 20.71
C ILE A 210 10.05 -21.99 20.92
N TRP A 211 9.35 -22.64 20.01
CA TRP A 211 8.95 -24.05 20.15
C TRP A 211 10.18 -24.97 20.16
N PRO A 212 10.51 -25.70 21.24
CA PRO A 212 11.71 -26.54 21.27
C PRO A 212 11.66 -27.70 20.26
N LYS A 213 12.81 -28.32 19.96
CA LYS A 213 12.86 -29.53 19.12
C LYS A 213 12.27 -30.71 19.90
N THR A 214 10.98 -30.93 19.74
CA THR A 214 10.24 -32.03 20.37
C THR A 214 9.61 -32.93 19.32
N TYR A 215 8.96 -34.01 19.76
CA TYR A 215 8.20 -34.89 18.87
C TYR A 215 7.11 -34.10 18.12
N CYS A 216 6.34 -33.29 18.86
CA CYS A 216 5.24 -32.49 18.33
C CYS A 216 5.68 -31.51 17.25
N TYR A 217 6.79 -30.81 17.51
CA TYR A 217 7.41 -29.94 16.52
C TYR A 217 7.86 -30.72 15.28
N SER A 218 8.55 -31.84 15.47
CA SER A 218 9.06 -32.67 14.37
C SER A 218 7.94 -33.21 13.48
N SER A 219 6.81 -33.62 14.07
CA SER A 219 5.63 -34.07 13.32
C SER A 219 4.96 -32.95 12.53
N PHE A 220 4.98 -31.71 13.03
CA PHE A 220 4.40 -30.54 12.38
C PHE A 220 5.32 -29.90 11.32
N ARG A 221 6.64 -30.02 11.51
CA ARG A 221 7.69 -29.33 10.76
C ARG A 221 7.48 -29.36 9.25
N THR A 222 7.34 -30.54 8.67
CA THR A 222 7.22 -30.70 7.21
C THR A 222 5.98 -29.99 6.66
N SER A 223 4.85 -30.12 7.34
CA SER A 223 3.59 -29.46 6.97
C SER A 223 3.74 -27.93 7.04
N PHE A 224 4.42 -27.42 8.07
CA PHE A 224 4.69 -25.99 8.23
C PHE A 224 5.57 -25.41 7.12
N LEU A 225 6.66 -26.10 6.75
CA LEU A 225 7.57 -25.63 5.71
C LEU A 225 6.90 -25.67 4.33
N GLN A 226 6.18 -26.75 4.02
CA GLN A 226 5.39 -26.86 2.80
C GLN A 226 4.31 -25.77 2.71
N PHE A 227 3.63 -25.50 3.83
CA PHE A 227 2.68 -24.41 3.92
C PHE A 227 3.34 -23.06 3.70
N SER A 228 4.52 -22.82 4.28
CA SER A 228 5.25 -21.55 4.16
C SER A 228 5.68 -21.28 2.71
N ILE A 229 6.15 -22.31 1.99
CA ILE A 229 6.49 -22.22 0.56
C ILE A 229 5.22 -21.92 -0.26
N THR A 230 4.15 -22.68 -0.01
CA THR A 230 2.87 -22.52 -0.72
C THR A 230 2.32 -21.11 -0.53
N LEU A 231 2.31 -20.63 0.72
CA LEU A 231 1.88 -19.29 1.07
C LEU A 231 2.75 -18.22 0.41
N GLY A 232 4.08 -18.40 0.40
CA GLY A 232 5.01 -17.48 -0.24
C GLY A 232 4.77 -17.35 -1.75
N VAL A 233 4.52 -18.46 -2.45
CA VAL A 233 4.16 -18.46 -3.87
C VAL A 233 2.82 -17.75 -4.09
N ILE A 234 1.80 -18.06 -3.30
CA ILE A 234 0.49 -17.41 -3.38
C ILE A 234 0.62 -15.90 -3.15
N GLN A 235 1.37 -15.47 -2.13
CA GLN A 235 1.61 -14.07 -1.82
C GLN A 235 2.33 -13.34 -2.96
N TYR A 236 3.30 -13.98 -3.61
CA TYR A 236 3.97 -13.43 -4.80
C TYR A 236 2.98 -13.22 -5.95
N LEU A 237 2.13 -14.22 -6.25
CA LEU A 237 1.11 -14.11 -7.29
C LEU A 237 0.08 -13.03 -6.97
N GLN A 238 -0.37 -12.95 -5.71
CA GLN A 238 -1.25 -11.89 -5.23
C GLN A 238 -0.62 -10.51 -5.41
N TYR A 239 0.65 -10.34 -5.03
CA TYR A 239 1.38 -9.09 -5.19
C TYR A 239 1.43 -8.66 -6.67
N ARG A 240 1.83 -9.57 -7.57
CA ARG A 240 1.90 -9.29 -9.03
C ARG A 240 0.57 -8.86 -9.61
N TYR A 241 -0.51 -9.55 -9.22
CA TYR A 241 -1.86 -9.18 -9.64
C TYR A 241 -2.27 -7.81 -9.09
N GLN A 242 -2.12 -7.61 -7.78
CA GLN A 242 -2.59 -6.41 -7.09
C GLN A 242 -1.83 -5.15 -7.50
N ILE A 243 -0.51 -5.22 -7.77
CA ILE A 243 0.27 -4.06 -8.22
C ILE A 243 -0.13 -3.62 -9.63
N HIS A 244 -0.35 -4.58 -10.55
CA HIS A 244 -0.80 -4.28 -11.91
C HIS A 244 -2.18 -3.62 -11.89
N ARG A 245 -3.09 -4.18 -11.09
CA ARG A 245 -4.44 -3.62 -10.92
C ARG A 245 -4.43 -2.22 -10.31
N LEU A 246 -3.62 -2.01 -9.27
CA LEU A 246 -3.48 -0.69 -8.64
C LEU A 246 -2.98 0.35 -9.64
N TYR A 247 -2.06 -0.02 -10.53
CA TYR A 247 -1.59 0.86 -11.61
C TYR A 247 -2.74 1.25 -12.55
N VAL A 248 -3.53 0.28 -13.02
CA VAL A 248 -4.71 0.55 -13.88
C VAL A 248 -5.70 1.46 -13.16
N LEU A 249 -6.09 1.15 -11.92
CA LEU A 249 -7.03 1.98 -11.17
C LEU A 249 -6.51 3.40 -10.93
N ARG A 250 -5.21 3.59 -10.74
CA ARG A 250 -4.60 4.91 -10.62
C ARG A 250 -4.67 5.70 -11.93
N SER A 251 -4.45 5.05 -13.07
CA SER A 251 -4.61 5.70 -14.39
C SER A 251 -6.05 6.12 -14.69
N LEU A 252 -7.03 5.43 -14.08
CA LEU A 252 -8.45 5.75 -14.18
C LEU A 252 -8.94 6.75 -13.12
N ASP A 253 -8.05 7.25 -12.26
CA ASP A 253 -8.37 8.08 -11.07
C ASP A 253 -9.35 7.41 -10.08
N LEU A 254 -9.43 6.07 -10.14
CA LEU A 254 -10.22 5.21 -9.27
C LEU A 254 -9.40 4.68 -8.08
N ALA A 255 -8.17 5.15 -7.87
CA ALA A 255 -7.34 4.82 -6.71
C ALA A 255 -6.54 6.03 -6.24
N GLY A 256 -6.52 6.25 -4.93
CA GLY A 256 -5.69 7.29 -4.33
C GLY A 256 -4.20 6.94 -4.42
N PRO A 257 -3.30 7.93 -4.43
CA PRO A 257 -1.86 7.66 -4.51
C PRO A 257 -1.32 6.97 -3.26
N MET A 258 -1.99 7.13 -2.11
CA MET A 258 -1.68 6.42 -0.86
C MET A 258 -2.33 5.04 -0.74
N ASP A 259 -3.13 4.59 -1.71
CA ASP A 259 -3.69 3.24 -1.69
C ASP A 259 -2.59 2.22 -1.99
N VAL A 260 -2.39 1.26 -1.09
CA VAL A 260 -1.37 0.21 -1.19
C VAL A 260 -1.88 -1.04 -1.88
N VAL A 261 -0.94 -1.84 -2.39
CA VAL A 261 -1.18 -3.23 -2.79
C VAL A 261 -1.79 -4.03 -1.62
N GLY A 262 -3.09 -4.32 -1.73
CA GLY A 262 -3.91 -5.02 -0.74
C GLY A 262 -5.42 -4.95 -1.07
N ASP A 263 -6.22 -5.82 -0.45
CA ASP A 263 -7.60 -6.15 -0.86
C ASP A 263 -8.68 -5.08 -0.53
N GLY A 264 -8.31 -3.80 -0.53
CA GLY A 264 -9.21 -2.65 -0.36
C GLY A 264 -9.69 -2.00 -1.67
N LEU A 265 -9.02 -2.28 -2.79
CA LEU A 265 -9.37 -1.68 -4.08
C LEU A 265 -10.61 -2.37 -4.64
N HIS A 266 -11.70 -1.60 -4.67
CA HIS A 266 -13.04 -2.08 -4.94
C HIS A 266 -13.10 -2.92 -6.21
N VAL A 267 -13.77 -4.06 -6.08
CA VAL A 267 -13.99 -5.08 -7.12
C VAL A 267 -14.89 -4.50 -8.20
N GLN A 268 -14.33 -3.66 -9.08
CA GLN A 268 -15.14 -3.14 -10.18
C GLN A 268 -15.19 -4.13 -11.33
N HIS A 269 -14.12 -4.90 -11.58
CA HIS A 269 -14.16 -6.04 -12.48
C HIS A 269 -13.16 -7.09 -11.98
N LEU A 270 -13.63 -8.31 -11.73
CA LEU A 270 -12.76 -9.47 -11.59
C LEU A 270 -12.29 -9.80 -13.00
N GLU A 271 -11.13 -9.28 -13.41
CA GLU A 271 -10.48 -9.71 -14.64
C GLU A 271 -10.22 -11.23 -14.58
N ARG A 272 -10.09 -11.89 -15.74
CA ARG A 272 -9.85 -13.35 -15.84
C ARG A 272 -8.72 -13.80 -14.90
N ASP A 273 -7.73 -12.95 -14.69
CA ASP A 273 -6.54 -13.22 -13.87
C ASP A 273 -6.84 -13.39 -12.37
N LEU A 274 -7.82 -12.67 -11.82
CA LEU A 274 -8.20 -12.85 -10.41
C LEU A 274 -9.13 -14.03 -10.21
N ALA A 275 -9.97 -14.37 -11.19
CA ALA A 275 -10.73 -15.62 -11.17
C ALA A 275 -9.78 -16.84 -11.13
N LEU A 276 -8.65 -16.76 -11.83
CA LEU A 276 -7.61 -17.78 -11.81
C LEU A 276 -6.88 -17.84 -10.46
N LEU A 277 -6.66 -16.70 -9.80
CA LEU A 277 -5.90 -16.63 -8.54
C LEU A 277 -6.69 -17.11 -7.31
N ILE A 278 -7.99 -16.85 -7.25
CA ILE A 278 -8.86 -17.23 -6.12
C ILE A 278 -8.75 -18.71 -5.71
N PRO A 279 -8.78 -19.72 -6.61
CA PRO A 279 -8.66 -21.12 -6.19
C PRO A 279 -7.33 -21.41 -5.50
N PHE A 280 -6.23 -20.80 -5.94
CA PHE A 280 -4.93 -20.96 -5.26
C PHE A 280 -4.95 -20.34 -3.86
N VAL A 281 -5.56 -19.17 -3.70
CA VAL A 281 -5.72 -18.50 -2.40
C VAL A 281 -6.58 -19.36 -1.46
N LEU A 282 -7.71 -19.89 -1.94
CA LEU A 282 -8.57 -20.79 -1.16
C LEU A 282 -7.84 -22.09 -0.79
N ALA A 283 -7.06 -22.67 -1.70
CA ALA A 283 -6.25 -23.85 -1.40
C ALA A 283 -5.21 -23.57 -0.30
N GLY A 284 -4.55 -22.41 -0.34
CA GLY A 284 -3.64 -21.98 0.74
C GLY A 284 -4.36 -21.82 2.08
N GLN A 285 -5.57 -21.26 2.08
CA GLN A 285 -6.39 -21.10 3.29
C GLN A 285 -6.88 -22.45 3.84
N LEU A 286 -7.24 -23.40 2.97
CA LEU A 286 -7.57 -24.76 3.38
C LEU A 286 -6.36 -25.48 3.96
N PHE A 287 -5.16 -25.28 3.39
CA PHE A 287 -3.93 -25.82 3.96
C PHE A 287 -3.62 -25.17 5.32
N GLN A 288 -3.90 -23.88 5.49
CA GLN A 288 -3.80 -23.20 6.77
C GLN A 288 -4.72 -23.83 7.84
N LEU A 289 -5.98 -24.11 7.48
CA LEU A 289 -6.94 -24.80 8.34
C LEU A 289 -6.51 -26.24 8.64
N TYR A 290 -5.97 -26.95 7.65
CA TYR A 290 -5.44 -28.30 7.82
C TYR A 290 -4.29 -28.35 8.84
N ASN A 291 -3.36 -27.38 8.81
CA ASN A 291 -2.32 -27.25 9.82
C ASN A 291 -2.91 -27.04 11.23
N GLY A 292 -3.95 -26.20 11.34
CA GLY A 292 -4.69 -26.03 12.60
C GLY A 292 -5.32 -27.33 13.09
N TYR A 293 -5.95 -28.09 12.18
CA TYR A 293 -6.57 -29.38 12.48
C TYR A 293 -5.55 -30.42 12.95
N GLN A 294 -4.43 -30.58 12.24
CA GLN A 294 -3.37 -31.52 12.61
C GLN A 294 -2.83 -31.24 14.01
N LEU A 295 -2.51 -29.98 14.30
CA LEU A 295 -2.04 -29.58 15.63
C LEU A 295 -3.13 -29.77 16.71
N GLY A 296 -4.39 -29.47 16.39
CA GLY A 296 -5.52 -29.70 17.29
C GLY A 296 -5.71 -31.19 17.62
N GLN A 297 -5.54 -32.07 16.64
CA GLN A 297 -5.62 -33.52 16.83
C GLN A 297 -4.46 -34.05 17.69
N LEU A 298 -3.24 -33.55 17.48
CA LEU A 298 -2.07 -33.88 18.31
C LEU A 298 -2.24 -33.45 19.77
N TRP A 299 -2.88 -32.30 20.01
CA TRP A 299 -3.24 -31.84 21.34
C TRP A 299 -4.35 -32.72 21.96
N TRP A 300 -5.45 -32.94 21.24
CA TRP A 300 -6.61 -33.66 21.77
C TRP A 300 -6.33 -35.13 22.09
N SER A 301 -5.45 -35.76 21.32
CA SER A 301 -5.01 -37.15 21.56
C SER A 301 -4.13 -37.31 22.80
N GLY A 302 -3.69 -36.21 23.43
CA GLY A 302 -2.81 -36.22 24.60
C GLY A 302 -1.35 -36.56 24.27
N VAL A 303 -1.01 -36.74 22.98
CA VAL A 303 0.36 -37.02 22.51
C VAL A 303 1.27 -35.82 22.75
N CYS A 304 0.72 -34.61 22.62
CA CYS A 304 1.42 -33.36 22.79
C CYS A 304 0.82 -32.58 23.96
N THR A 305 1.60 -32.37 25.03
CA THR A 305 1.19 -31.60 26.22
C THR A 305 1.78 -30.18 26.25
N GLU A 306 2.55 -29.82 25.22
CA GLU A 306 3.20 -28.52 25.11
C GLU A 306 2.20 -27.41 24.78
N THR A 307 2.30 -26.29 25.49
CA THR A 307 1.40 -25.13 25.33
C THR A 307 1.46 -24.49 23.93
N HIS A 308 2.58 -24.66 23.20
CA HIS A 308 2.73 -24.18 21.83
C HIS A 308 1.74 -24.85 20.86
N THR A 309 1.42 -26.13 21.07
CA THR A 309 0.54 -26.91 20.19
C THR A 309 -0.89 -26.35 20.12
N PRO A 310 -1.63 -26.18 21.23
CA PRO A 310 -2.97 -25.65 21.19
C PRO A 310 -3.00 -24.17 20.78
N VAL A 311 -1.98 -23.38 21.14
CA VAL A 311 -1.87 -21.97 20.73
C VAL A 311 -1.72 -21.86 19.21
N ALA A 312 -0.78 -22.61 18.62
CA ALA A 312 -0.58 -22.62 17.18
C ALA A 312 -1.81 -23.17 16.44
N ALA A 313 -2.44 -24.25 16.94
CA ALA A 313 -3.67 -24.80 16.38
C ALA A 313 -4.77 -23.74 16.28
N LEU A 314 -5.07 -23.05 17.38
CA LEU A 314 -6.09 -22.02 17.45
C LEU A 314 -5.78 -20.86 16.48
N LEU A 315 -4.55 -20.37 16.45
CA LEU A 315 -4.16 -19.26 15.59
C LEU A 315 -4.24 -19.63 14.11
N PHE A 316 -3.81 -20.83 13.72
CA PHE A 316 -4.00 -21.34 12.35
C PHE A 316 -5.47 -21.39 11.96
N PHE A 317 -6.35 -21.84 12.87
CA PHE A 317 -7.79 -21.86 12.62
C PHE A 317 -8.40 -20.45 12.46
N VAL A 318 -8.12 -19.55 13.40
CA VAL A 318 -8.66 -18.18 13.36
C VAL A 318 -8.21 -17.44 12.10
N LEU A 319 -6.92 -17.55 11.77
CA LEU A 319 -6.37 -16.94 10.56
C LEU A 319 -6.98 -17.58 9.30
N GLY A 320 -7.03 -18.91 9.22
CA GLY A 320 -7.59 -19.64 8.08
C GLY A 320 -9.06 -19.32 7.83
N LEU A 321 -9.89 -19.33 8.88
CA LEU A 321 -11.33 -19.04 8.80
C LEU A 321 -11.59 -17.59 8.41
N GLY A 322 -10.89 -16.63 9.02
CA GLY A 322 -11.10 -15.23 8.68
C GLY A 322 -10.55 -14.85 7.30
N ASN A 323 -9.44 -15.46 6.87
CA ASN A 323 -8.95 -15.34 5.49
C ASN A 323 -9.98 -15.92 4.50
N ALA A 324 -10.51 -17.12 4.74
CA ALA A 324 -11.56 -17.71 3.92
C ALA A 324 -12.83 -16.84 3.87
N PHE A 325 -13.29 -16.35 5.02
CA PHE A 325 -14.45 -15.46 5.10
C PHE A 325 -14.25 -14.18 4.29
N THR A 326 -13.08 -13.55 4.39
CA THR A 326 -12.80 -12.32 3.63
C THR A 326 -12.70 -12.56 2.13
N THR A 327 -12.10 -13.67 1.70
CA THR A 327 -12.05 -14.07 0.28
C THR A 327 -13.45 -14.36 -0.26
N ILE A 328 -14.26 -15.15 0.46
CA ILE A 328 -15.65 -15.45 0.07
C ILE A 328 -16.49 -14.18 0.03
N LYS A 329 -16.41 -13.32 1.05
CA LYS A 329 -17.12 -12.04 1.07
C LYS A 329 -16.74 -11.17 -0.13
N THR A 330 -15.46 -11.13 -0.49
CA THR A 330 -14.98 -10.38 -1.65
C THR A 330 -15.51 -10.96 -2.95
N TYR A 331 -15.55 -12.29 -3.07
CA TYR A 331 -16.14 -12.98 -4.22
C TYR A 331 -17.66 -12.77 -4.33
N LEU A 332 -18.40 -12.83 -3.23
CA LEU A 332 -19.86 -12.67 -3.22
C LEU A 332 -20.31 -11.24 -3.45
N SER A 333 -19.56 -10.26 -2.93
CA SER A 333 -19.84 -8.82 -3.14
C SER A 333 -19.82 -8.43 -4.63
N ARG A 334 -19.19 -9.25 -5.48
CA ARG A 334 -19.20 -9.15 -6.95
C ARG A 334 -20.60 -9.32 -7.56
N ARG A 335 -21.45 -10.16 -6.99
CA ARG A 335 -22.72 -10.58 -7.62
C ARG A 335 -23.89 -9.60 -7.41
N GLY A 336 -23.77 -8.64 -6.50
CA GLY A 336 -24.89 -7.80 -6.06
C GLY A 336 -24.75 -6.29 -6.23
N ALA A 337 -23.65 -5.77 -6.80
CA ALA A 337 -23.40 -4.33 -6.84
C ALA A 337 -23.64 -3.71 -8.23
N ASP A 338 -24.67 -2.88 -8.30
CA ASP A 338 -25.03 -2.11 -9.49
C ASP A 338 -24.02 -0.97 -9.73
N ARG A 339 -23.55 -0.82 -10.98
CA ARG A 339 -22.37 -0.03 -11.39
C ARG A 339 -22.40 1.45 -10.95
N LYS A 340 -23.58 2.01 -10.71
CA LYS A 340 -23.81 3.42 -10.37
C LYS A 340 -23.51 3.78 -8.90
N ASN A 341 -23.78 2.89 -7.96
CA ASN A 341 -23.57 3.16 -6.52
C ASN A 341 -22.09 3.05 -6.08
N LEU A 342 -21.27 2.37 -6.88
CA LEU A 342 -19.82 2.20 -6.63
C LEU A 342 -19.02 3.44 -7.04
N MET A 343 -19.34 4.06 -8.19
CA MET A 343 -18.67 5.29 -8.65
C MET A 343 -18.97 6.50 -7.76
N ALA A 344 -20.18 6.57 -7.18
CA ALA A 344 -20.55 7.63 -6.26
C ALA A 344 -19.74 7.62 -4.94
N ASN A 345 -19.21 6.45 -4.55
CA ASN A 345 -18.49 6.25 -3.29
C ASN A 345 -16.95 6.29 -3.42
N TYR A 346 -16.40 6.16 -4.62
CA TYR A 346 -14.96 6.03 -4.83
C TYR A 346 -14.39 7.24 -5.58
N TYR A 347 -14.05 8.28 -4.82
CA TYR A 347 -13.32 9.45 -5.30
C TYR A 347 -11.89 9.44 -4.74
N SER A 348 -10.93 9.70 -5.62
CA SER A 348 -9.56 10.06 -5.25
C SER A 348 -9.59 11.42 -4.54
N PRO A 349 -9.08 11.54 -3.29
CA PRO A 349 -9.08 12.80 -2.55
C PRO A 349 -8.31 13.95 -3.23
N LEU A 350 -7.59 13.66 -4.31
CA LEU A 350 -6.75 14.61 -5.05
C LEU A 350 -7.30 14.92 -6.46
N SER A 351 -8.45 14.37 -6.84
CA SER A 351 -9.08 14.68 -8.14
C SER A 351 -9.53 16.14 -8.19
N PRO A 352 -9.16 16.94 -9.21
CA PRO A 352 -9.66 18.31 -9.36
C PRO A 352 -11.19 18.33 -9.44
N VAL A 353 -11.83 19.26 -8.74
CA VAL A 353 -13.29 19.41 -8.61
C VAL A 353 -14.01 19.68 -9.96
N GLY A 354 -13.29 19.86 -11.07
CA GLY A 354 -13.83 20.40 -12.32
C GLY A 354 -14.14 19.43 -13.47
N ARG A 355 -13.92 18.11 -13.36
CA ARG A 355 -13.99 17.23 -14.56
C ARG A 355 -15.11 16.20 -14.62
N VAL A 356 -15.91 16.04 -13.56
CA VAL A 356 -16.98 15.03 -13.54
C VAL A 356 -18.31 15.74 -13.31
N GLY A 357 -18.90 16.21 -14.41
CA GLY A 357 -20.19 16.90 -14.40
C GLY A 357 -20.66 17.49 -15.73
N SER A 358 -19.94 17.32 -16.85
CA SER A 358 -20.31 17.99 -18.12
C SER A 358 -20.30 17.12 -19.37
N SER A 359 -20.23 15.79 -19.28
CA SER A 359 -20.03 14.96 -20.48
C SER A 359 -21.25 14.18 -21.00
N ASP A 360 -22.41 14.22 -20.34
CA ASP A 360 -23.57 13.44 -20.81
C ASP A 360 -24.80 14.27 -21.23
N ASN A 361 -24.77 15.60 -21.18
CA ASN A 361 -25.93 16.43 -21.55
C ASN A 361 -25.79 17.31 -22.81
N ILE A 362 -24.65 17.29 -23.51
CA ILE A 362 -24.48 18.12 -24.73
C ILE A 362 -24.93 17.39 -26.02
N ARG A 363 -25.23 16.09 -25.96
CA ARG A 363 -25.61 15.32 -27.17
C ARG A 363 -27.12 15.18 -27.40
N ALA A 364 -27.96 15.67 -26.49
CA ALA A 364 -29.41 15.48 -26.55
C ALA A 364 -30.23 16.73 -26.92
N SER A 365 -29.64 17.95 -26.98
CA SER A 365 -30.41 19.18 -27.20
C SER A 365 -30.35 19.78 -28.61
N ASN A 366 -29.65 19.16 -29.58
CA ASN A 366 -29.55 19.68 -30.95
C ASN A 366 -30.27 18.83 -32.02
N ARG A 367 -31.29 18.06 -31.64
CA ARG A 367 -32.18 17.34 -32.56
C ARG A 367 -33.63 17.82 -32.47
N SER A 368 -33.85 19.12 -32.52
CA SER A 368 -35.19 19.67 -32.82
C SER A 368 -35.14 21.15 -33.17
N SER A 369 -34.54 21.50 -34.30
CA SER A 369 -34.95 22.69 -35.06
C SER A 369 -34.26 22.74 -36.41
N SER A 370 -35.02 23.14 -37.42
CA SER A 370 -34.60 23.65 -38.73
C SER A 370 -34.54 22.63 -39.86
N SER A 371 -35.70 22.48 -40.50
CA SER A 371 -35.79 22.41 -41.95
C SER A 371 -35.15 23.66 -42.57
N ASP A 372 -34.19 23.50 -43.49
CA ASP A 372 -34.30 24.05 -44.84
C ASP A 372 -33.08 23.73 -45.73
N ARG A 373 -33.42 23.40 -46.98
CA ARG A 373 -32.71 23.45 -48.27
C ARG A 373 -31.17 23.51 -48.39
N LEU A 374 -30.70 22.58 -49.23
CA LEU A 374 -29.77 22.73 -50.38
C LEU A 374 -28.36 23.31 -50.12
N HIS A 375 -27.33 22.47 -50.22
CA HIS A 375 -26.46 22.43 -51.41
C HIS A 375 -25.46 21.26 -51.36
N ARG A 376 -25.23 20.70 -52.55
CA ARG A 376 -24.40 19.55 -52.93
C ARG A 376 -22.93 19.98 -53.03
N SER A 377 -21.99 19.27 -52.41
CA SER A 377 -20.57 19.25 -52.82
C SER A 377 -19.78 18.10 -52.19
N SER A 378 -18.96 17.47 -53.03
CA SER A 378 -18.18 16.25 -52.88
C SER A 378 -16.99 16.37 -51.91
N SER A 379 -16.69 15.30 -51.17
CA SER A 379 -15.36 15.06 -50.58
C SER A 379 -15.11 13.55 -50.50
N SER A 380 -15.08 12.93 -51.69
CA SER A 380 -14.63 11.56 -51.93
C SER A 380 -13.09 11.46 -52.12
N ASP A 381 -12.34 12.54 -51.88
CA ASP A 381 -10.92 12.62 -52.29
C ASP A 381 -9.89 12.56 -51.15
N LYS A 382 -10.28 12.23 -49.92
CA LYS A 382 -9.32 12.08 -48.79
C LYS A 382 -9.03 10.65 -48.34
N LEU A 383 -9.60 9.63 -48.98
CA LEU A 383 -9.39 8.22 -48.62
C LEU A 383 -8.53 7.43 -49.62
N LYS A 384 -8.06 8.05 -50.71
CA LYS A 384 -7.19 7.39 -51.71
C LYS A 384 -5.69 7.67 -51.55
N SER A 385 -5.27 8.59 -50.67
CA SER A 385 -3.86 8.95 -50.52
C SER A 385 -3.11 8.24 -49.37
N VAL A 386 -3.80 7.47 -48.51
CA VAL A 386 -3.16 6.78 -47.37
C VAL A 386 -2.98 5.27 -47.63
N SER A 387 -3.70 4.69 -48.59
CA SER A 387 -3.62 3.26 -48.93
C SER A 387 -2.45 2.89 -49.85
N LEU A 388 -1.67 3.86 -50.34
CA LEU A 388 -0.64 3.64 -51.37
C LEU A 388 0.81 3.70 -50.83
N ALA A 389 1.00 3.75 -49.51
CA ALA A 389 2.33 3.90 -48.88
C ALA A 389 2.80 2.72 -48.00
N MET A 390 2.09 1.58 -47.98
CA MET A 390 2.50 0.40 -47.17
C MET A 390 2.62 -0.91 -47.96
N THR A 391 2.82 -0.85 -49.27
CA THR A 391 3.03 -2.05 -50.10
C THR A 391 4.25 -1.90 -50.99
N ALA A 392 5.43 -1.78 -50.39
CA ALA A 392 6.70 -2.09 -51.04
C ALA A 392 7.79 -2.24 -49.97
N ILE A 393 8.40 -3.43 -49.90
CA ILE A 393 9.84 -3.73 -49.66
C ILE A 393 9.97 -5.09 -48.95
N SER A 394 10.08 -6.12 -49.77
CA SER A 394 10.91 -7.33 -49.64
C SER A 394 10.94 -7.92 -51.07
N PRO A 395 12.02 -8.58 -51.59
CA PRO A 395 12.83 -9.57 -50.86
C PRO A 395 14.33 -9.74 -51.28
N GLU A 396 15.00 -10.64 -50.53
CA GLU A 396 15.96 -11.69 -50.97
C GLU A 396 17.39 -11.40 -51.48
N LYS A 397 18.40 -11.92 -50.75
CA LYS A 397 19.39 -12.99 -51.10
C LYS A 397 20.65 -12.88 -50.21
N LYS A 398 21.07 -13.89 -49.43
CA LYS A 398 21.80 -15.16 -49.70
C LYS A 398 23.33 -15.00 -49.89
N GLU A 399 24.07 -15.80 -49.10
CA GLU A 399 25.52 -16.17 -49.15
C GLU A 399 26.50 -15.04 -48.75
N GLU A 400 27.53 -15.23 -47.90
CA GLU A 400 28.64 -16.18 -48.03
C GLU A 400 29.41 -16.39 -46.68
N LYS A 401 30.22 -17.46 -46.67
CA LYS A 401 31.06 -18.07 -45.63
C LYS A 401 32.32 -17.28 -45.17
N LYS A 402 32.89 -17.74 -44.02
CA LYS A 402 34.33 -17.73 -43.60
C LYS A 402 34.88 -16.32 -43.25
N GLU A 403 35.73 -16.07 -42.24
CA GLU A 403 36.86 -16.77 -41.61
C GLU A 403 37.06 -16.31 -40.14
N LEU A 404 37.83 -17.14 -39.40
CA LEU A 404 38.61 -16.90 -38.16
C LEU A 404 37.89 -16.79 -36.81
#